data_AF-W6KNG4-F1
#
_entry.id   AF-W6KNG4-F1
#
_cell.length_a   1.000
_cell.length_b   1.000
_cell.length_c   1.000
_cell.angle_alpha   90.00
_cell.angle_beta   90.00
_cell.angle_gamma   90.00
#
_symmetry.space_group_name_H-M   'P 1'
#
loop_
_entity.id
_entity.type
_entity.pdbx_description
1 polymer ?
#
loop_
_entity_poly.entity_id
_entity_poly.type
_entity_poly.pdbx_seq_one_letter_code
_entity_poly.pdbx_strand_id
1 'polypeptide(L)'
;MEAINFLDLTPGMVAILFLVGFIGGMVSGFIGSGGAFVLTPAMMSLGAPAIVAVASNMAHKFPKALVGSIKRARYGQVDVKLGIIMGIFAEIGVFIGKGFMTDIRKQFGDTGTDLYVSAIFVVVLAVVGGFVMRDALKSRISAGDDDQEHKTPKLAQWVQSVRIPGTMMRFKSIGNKEVSVLFIAPLGIATGLLAASIAVGGFIGVPAMIYVLGVPAIMATATELVVAFVMGAGGSALYAWDGFVDIRLSMIILAGSLFGVQIGAIGTTYVKDWVVKLIMAMIMLIVLVSRFFKLPVYLSNLDMIDKLPAATSSLLSNISFATLGLALLTGALAIIIALIKGMADDRKAKQAAAAVLADASS
;
A
#
# COMPACT_ATOMS: atom_id res chain seq x y z
N MET A 1 -30.77 9.33 -6.26
CA MET A 1 -29.35 9.14 -5.93
C MET A 1 -28.95 10.28 -5.01
N GLU A 2 -28.50 10.01 -3.79
CA GLU A 2 -27.91 11.04 -2.94
C GLU A 2 -26.71 11.65 -3.67
N ALA A 3 -26.67 12.99 -3.76
CA ALA A 3 -25.58 13.72 -4.38
C ALA A 3 -24.26 13.38 -3.68
N ILE A 4 -23.20 13.11 -4.46
CA ILE A 4 -21.87 12.87 -3.91
C ILE A 4 -21.33 14.21 -3.41
N ASN A 5 -21.12 14.32 -2.10
CA ASN A 5 -20.47 15.48 -1.51
C ASN A 5 -18.95 15.31 -1.63
N PHE A 6 -18.39 15.92 -2.67
CA PHE A 6 -16.94 16.03 -2.79
C PHE A 6 -16.39 17.04 -1.78
N LEU A 7 -15.09 16.91 -1.47
CA LEU A 7 -14.40 17.84 -0.58
C LEU A 7 -14.39 19.26 -1.18
N ASP A 8 -14.67 20.25 -0.32
CA ASP A 8 -14.48 21.65 -0.65
C ASP A 8 -12.99 22.02 -0.60
N LEU A 9 -12.47 22.43 -1.75
CA LEU A 9 -11.05 22.71 -1.93
C LEU A 9 -10.72 24.18 -1.62
N THR A 10 -10.72 24.52 -0.33
CA THR A 10 -10.12 25.78 0.12
C THR A 10 -8.60 25.75 -0.11
N PRO A 11 -7.92 26.91 -0.25
CA PRO A 11 -6.46 26.94 -0.40
C PRO A 11 -5.71 26.19 0.71
N GLY A 12 -6.21 26.26 1.95
CA GLY A 12 -5.67 25.50 3.08
C GLY A 12 -5.84 23.99 2.91
N MET A 13 -7.02 23.54 2.46
CA MET A 13 -7.27 22.12 2.18
C MET A 13 -6.36 21.60 1.06
N VAL A 14 -6.16 22.39 0.00
CA VAL A 14 -5.24 22.02 -1.10
C VAL A 14 -3.81 21.84 -0.58
N ALA A 15 -3.32 22.75 0.27
CA ALA A 15 -2.00 22.63 0.88
C ALA A 15 -1.88 21.37 1.76
N ILE A 16 -2.90 21.07 2.57
CA ILE A 16 -2.93 19.87 3.41
C ILE A 16 -2.94 18.60 2.55
N LEU A 17 -3.77 18.54 1.51
CA LEU A 17 -3.83 17.41 0.59
C LEU A 17 -2.53 17.19 -0.17
N PHE A 18 -1.86 18.28 -0.56
CA PHE A 18 -0.53 18.20 -1.17
C PHE A 18 0.50 17.63 -0.18
N LEU A 19 0.50 18.07 1.08
CA LEU A 19 1.38 17.56 2.13
C LEU A 19 1.10 16.09 2.47
N VAL A 20 -0.18 15.71 2.57
CA VAL A 20 -0.61 14.31 2.74
C VAL A 20 -0.12 13.48 1.55
N GLY A 21 -0.28 13.98 0.32
CA GLY A 21 0.24 13.35 -0.89
C GLY A 21 1.76 13.21 -0.85
N PHE A 22 2.49 14.24 -0.43
CA PHE A 22 3.93 14.23 -0.29
C PHE A 22 4.41 13.18 0.72
N ILE A 23 3.86 13.19 1.93
CA ILE A 23 4.22 12.21 2.97
C ILE A 23 3.80 10.80 2.55
N GLY A 24 2.57 10.62 2.07
CA GLY A 24 2.10 9.34 1.55
C GLY A 24 2.94 8.84 0.37
N GLY A 25 3.44 9.75 -0.46
CA GLY A 25 4.42 9.48 -1.50
C GLY A 25 5.76 9.02 -0.93
N MET A 26 6.28 9.69 0.08
CA MET A 26 7.52 9.30 0.76
C MET A 26 7.40 7.90 1.38
N VAL A 27 6.32 7.63 2.09
CA VAL A 27 5.99 6.31 2.63
C VAL A 27 5.86 5.28 1.50
N SER A 28 5.17 5.62 0.41
CA SER A 28 5.03 4.75 -0.76
C SER A 28 6.36 4.43 -1.44
N GLY A 29 7.25 5.41 -1.59
CA GLY A 29 8.57 5.21 -2.19
C GLY A 29 9.49 4.40 -1.30
N PHE A 30 9.39 4.60 0.02
CA PHE A 30 10.20 3.91 1.01
C PHE A 30 9.76 2.46 1.25
N ILE A 31 8.47 2.17 1.16
CA ILE A 31 7.93 0.82 1.41
C ILE A 31 7.68 0.04 0.11
N GLY A 32 7.40 0.74 -1.00
CA GLY A 32 7.07 0.13 -2.28
C GLY A 32 5.64 -0.44 -2.39
N SER A 33 4.79 -0.30 -1.36
CA SER A 33 3.42 -0.84 -1.34
C SER A 33 2.33 0.11 -1.87
N GLY A 34 2.68 1.35 -2.24
CA GLY A 34 1.76 2.31 -2.83
C GLY A 34 1.16 3.34 -1.87
N GLY A 35 1.54 3.37 -0.58
CA GLY A 35 1.14 4.40 0.40
C GLY A 35 -0.35 4.51 0.74
N ALA A 36 -1.19 3.73 0.06
CA ALA A 36 -2.64 3.73 0.13
C ALA A 36 -3.16 3.54 1.56
N PHE A 37 -2.45 2.74 2.34
CA PHE A 37 -2.84 2.44 3.71
C PHE A 37 -2.80 3.65 4.65
N VAL A 38 -2.11 4.74 4.25
CA VAL A 38 -2.11 6.02 4.96
C VAL A 38 -2.96 7.05 4.24
N LEU A 39 -2.89 7.08 2.90
CA LEU A 39 -3.59 8.06 2.08
C LEU A 39 -5.12 7.94 2.19
N THR A 40 -5.67 6.73 2.15
CA THR A 40 -7.13 6.53 2.25
C THR A 40 -7.68 7.00 3.61
N PRO A 41 -7.13 6.56 4.76
CA PRO A 41 -7.51 7.12 6.06
C PRO A 41 -7.31 8.64 6.17
N ALA A 42 -6.28 9.19 5.52
CA ALA A 42 -6.01 10.64 5.54
C ALA A 42 -7.09 11.42 4.80
N MET A 43 -7.45 11.01 3.58
CA MET A 43 -8.56 11.61 2.85
C MET A 43 -9.87 11.50 3.63
N MET A 44 -10.15 10.34 4.22
CA MET A 44 -11.35 10.15 5.05
C MET A 44 -11.37 11.07 6.28
N SER A 45 -10.21 11.27 6.93
CA SER A 45 -10.11 12.14 8.10
C SER A 45 -10.23 13.62 7.75
N LEU A 46 -9.95 13.99 6.50
CA LEU A 46 -10.19 15.32 5.96
C LEU A 46 -11.65 15.53 5.52
N GLY A 47 -12.48 14.48 5.55
CA GLY A 47 -13.91 14.53 5.27
C GLY A 47 -14.34 13.89 3.95
N ALA A 48 -13.44 13.26 3.19
CA ALA A 48 -13.85 12.51 2.01
C ALA A 48 -14.63 11.24 2.41
N PRO A 49 -15.79 10.96 1.80
CA PRO A 49 -16.43 9.65 1.94
C PRO A 49 -15.47 8.52 1.57
N ALA A 50 -15.52 7.39 2.27
CA ALA A 50 -14.59 6.28 2.04
C ALA A 50 -14.62 5.77 0.61
N ILE A 51 -15.81 5.67 -0.01
CA ILE A 51 -15.91 5.26 -1.42
C ILE A 51 -15.18 6.22 -2.36
N VAL A 52 -15.24 7.53 -2.09
CA VAL A 52 -14.53 8.57 -2.85
C VAL A 52 -13.03 8.48 -2.57
N ALA A 53 -12.62 8.33 -1.32
CA ALA A 53 -11.22 8.18 -0.94
C ALA A 53 -10.56 6.94 -1.58
N VAL A 54 -11.27 5.80 -1.62
CA VAL A 54 -10.80 4.58 -2.27
C VAL A 54 -10.73 4.75 -3.79
N ALA A 55 -11.77 5.32 -4.41
CA ALA A 55 -11.81 5.61 -5.84
C ALA A 55 -10.71 6.59 -6.28
N SER A 56 -10.55 7.72 -5.58
CA SER A 56 -9.48 8.69 -5.82
C SER A 56 -8.10 8.09 -5.59
N ASN A 57 -7.94 7.17 -4.64
CA ASN A 57 -6.67 6.48 -4.45
C ASN A 57 -6.36 5.51 -5.62
N MET A 58 -7.36 4.88 -6.25
CA MET A 58 -7.14 4.09 -7.47
C MET A 58 -6.68 4.99 -8.62
N ALA A 59 -7.33 6.14 -8.79
CA ALA A 59 -6.98 7.16 -9.79
C ALA A 59 -5.58 7.74 -9.58
N HIS A 60 -5.16 7.88 -8.32
CA HIS A 60 -3.82 8.28 -7.94
C HIS A 60 -2.75 7.21 -8.20
N LYS A 61 -3.07 5.95 -7.94
CA LYS A 61 -2.11 4.84 -7.95
C LYS A 61 -1.75 4.40 -9.37
N PHE A 62 -2.71 4.38 -10.30
CA PHE A 62 -2.50 3.80 -11.63
C PHE A 62 -1.37 4.46 -12.45
N PRO A 63 -1.24 5.81 -12.55
CA PRO A 63 -0.20 6.41 -13.41
C PRO A 63 1.19 6.16 -12.85
N LYS A 64 1.31 6.19 -11.52
CA LYS A 64 2.55 5.93 -10.80
C LYS A 64 2.97 4.47 -10.94
N ALA A 65 2.02 3.55 -10.86
CA ALA A 65 2.28 2.12 -11.06
C ALA A 65 2.76 1.84 -12.49
N LEU A 66 2.22 2.54 -13.49
CA LEU A 66 2.71 2.47 -14.87
C LEU A 66 4.17 2.93 -14.97
N VAL A 67 4.48 4.14 -14.50
CA VAL A 67 5.85 4.68 -14.56
C VAL A 67 6.83 3.80 -13.79
N GLY A 68 6.44 3.34 -12.60
CA GLY A 68 7.26 2.47 -11.75
C GLY A 68 7.50 1.10 -12.38
N SER A 69 6.48 0.48 -12.99
CA SER A 69 6.62 -0.81 -13.67
C SER A 69 7.52 -0.70 -14.90
N ILE A 70 7.41 0.36 -15.70
CA ILE A 70 8.32 0.62 -16.83
C ILE A 70 9.76 0.74 -16.35
N LYS A 71 10.01 1.53 -15.29
CA LYS A 71 11.37 1.71 -14.76
C LYS A 71 11.96 0.38 -14.26
N ARG A 72 11.19 -0.40 -13.49
CA ARG A 72 11.66 -1.68 -12.94
C ARG A 72 11.77 -2.78 -14.01
N ALA A 73 10.98 -2.70 -15.07
CA ALA A 73 11.10 -3.61 -16.21
C ALA A 73 12.45 -3.44 -16.91
N ARG A 74 12.97 -2.21 -17.00
CA ARG A 74 14.32 -1.94 -17.54
C ARG A 74 15.45 -2.58 -16.70
N TYR A 75 15.21 -2.84 -15.42
CA TYR A 75 16.15 -3.56 -14.55
C TYR A 75 15.97 -5.08 -14.58
N GLY A 76 15.10 -5.61 -15.45
CA GLY A 76 14.80 -7.05 -15.52
C GLY A 76 14.04 -7.62 -14.32
N GLN A 77 13.50 -6.75 -13.44
CA GLN A 77 12.85 -7.18 -12.20
C GLN A 77 11.36 -7.52 -12.39
N VAL A 78 10.73 -7.06 -13.46
CA VAL A 78 9.28 -7.17 -13.66
C VAL A 78 8.95 -8.39 -14.53
N ASP A 79 8.07 -9.26 -14.05
CA ASP A 79 7.42 -10.27 -14.89
C ASP A 79 6.10 -9.73 -15.42
N VAL A 80 6.16 -9.03 -16.56
CA VAL A 80 5.00 -8.37 -17.17
C VAL A 80 3.88 -9.36 -17.48
N LYS A 81 4.23 -10.61 -17.87
CA LYS A 81 3.25 -11.64 -18.17
C LYS A 81 2.47 -12.04 -16.92
N LEU A 82 3.18 -12.32 -15.82
CA LEU A 82 2.54 -12.61 -14.53
C LEU A 82 1.67 -11.44 -14.07
N GLY A 83 2.20 -10.22 -14.16
CA GLY A 83 1.51 -9.00 -13.76
C GLY A 83 0.22 -8.73 -14.53
N ILE A 84 0.22 -8.93 -15.85
CA ILE A 84 -0.98 -8.76 -16.68
C ILE A 84 -2.02 -9.85 -16.37
N ILE A 85 -1.60 -11.12 -16.28
CA ILE A 85 -2.53 -12.23 -16.00
C ILE A 85 -3.19 -12.03 -14.64
N MET A 86 -2.39 -11.80 -13.61
CA MET A 86 -2.91 -11.53 -12.26
C MET A 86 -3.74 -10.24 -12.23
N GLY A 87 -3.36 -9.22 -13.00
CA GLY A 87 -4.11 -7.97 -13.18
C GLY A 87 -5.50 -8.16 -13.79
N ILE A 88 -5.64 -9.03 -14.79
CA ILE A 88 -6.95 -9.37 -15.39
C ILE A 88 -7.87 -10.02 -14.35
N PHE A 89 -7.35 -10.97 -13.57
CA PHE A 89 -8.13 -11.55 -12.47
C PHE A 89 -8.40 -10.56 -11.34
N ALA A 90 -7.45 -9.66 -11.06
CA ALA A 90 -7.68 -8.56 -10.15
C ALA A 90 -8.82 -7.68 -10.61
N GLU A 91 -9.04 -7.50 -11.91
CA GLU A 91 -10.15 -6.67 -12.37
C GLU A 91 -11.53 -7.27 -12.12
N ILE A 92 -11.64 -8.61 -12.13
CA ILE A 92 -12.83 -9.30 -11.63
C ILE A 92 -13.03 -9.00 -10.14
N GLY A 93 -11.94 -9.06 -9.37
CA GLY A 93 -11.94 -8.66 -7.96
C GLY A 93 -12.36 -7.20 -7.75
N VAL A 94 -11.87 -6.28 -8.58
CA VAL A 94 -12.22 -4.86 -8.54
C VAL A 94 -13.71 -4.67 -8.78
N PHE A 95 -14.27 -5.34 -9.78
CA PHE A 95 -15.70 -5.29 -10.06
C PHE A 95 -16.54 -5.75 -8.86
N ILE A 96 -16.16 -6.86 -8.22
CA ILE A 96 -16.84 -7.37 -7.02
C ILE A 96 -16.67 -6.40 -5.84
N GLY A 97 -15.45 -5.91 -5.60
CA GLY A 97 -15.13 -5.01 -4.48
C GLY A 97 -15.85 -3.67 -4.60
N LYS A 98 -15.92 -3.11 -5.82
CA LYS A 98 -16.74 -1.93 -6.14
C LYS A 98 -18.21 -2.21 -5.94
N GLY A 99 -18.70 -3.38 -6.35
CA GLY A 99 -20.06 -3.85 -6.07
C GLY A 99 -20.40 -3.75 -4.58
N PHE A 100 -19.58 -4.36 -3.72
CA PHE A 100 -19.74 -4.28 -2.26
C PHE A 100 -19.77 -2.85 -1.75
N MET A 101 -18.85 -1.99 -2.18
CA MET A 101 -18.83 -0.58 -1.76
C MET A 101 -20.10 0.17 -2.17
N THR A 102 -20.56 -0.02 -3.41
CA THR A 102 -21.79 0.63 -3.89
C THR A 102 -23.04 0.10 -3.21
N ASP A 103 -23.10 -1.19 -2.91
CA ASP A 103 -24.26 -1.81 -2.26
C ASP A 103 -24.35 -1.42 -0.78
N ILE A 104 -23.20 -1.34 -0.08
CA ILE A 104 -23.12 -0.79 1.27
C ILE A 104 -23.57 0.67 1.26
N ARG A 105 -23.09 1.48 0.31
CA ARG A 105 -23.50 2.89 0.20
C ARG A 105 -25.00 3.04 -0.04
N LYS A 106 -25.59 2.21 -0.90
CA LYS A 106 -27.04 2.27 -1.17
C LYS A 106 -27.88 1.94 0.06
N GLN A 107 -27.39 1.05 0.93
CA GLN A 107 -28.13 0.59 2.11
C GLN A 107 -27.88 1.46 3.36
N PHE A 108 -26.65 1.94 3.53
CA PHE A 108 -26.16 2.57 4.77
C PHE A 108 -25.53 3.96 4.55
N GLY A 109 -25.62 4.51 3.34
CA GLY A 109 -25.03 5.81 2.99
C GLY A 109 -23.50 5.83 3.02
N ASP A 110 -22.93 7.03 2.97
CA ASP A 110 -21.48 7.23 3.00
C ASP A 110 -20.87 6.72 4.32
N THR A 111 -21.56 6.92 5.44
CA THR A 111 -21.14 6.42 6.77
C THR A 111 -21.04 4.90 6.81
N GLY A 112 -21.90 4.18 6.09
CA GLY A 112 -21.78 2.72 5.93
C GLY A 112 -20.47 2.31 5.27
N THR A 113 -20.10 3.00 4.19
CA THR A 113 -18.80 2.75 3.53
C THR A 113 -17.63 3.15 4.42
N ASP A 114 -17.75 4.23 5.19
CA ASP A 114 -16.73 4.66 6.16
C ASP A 114 -16.48 3.62 7.24
N LEU A 115 -17.56 3.04 7.78
CA LEU A 115 -17.50 1.96 8.76
C LEU A 115 -16.83 0.73 8.16
N TYR A 116 -17.29 0.28 6.99
CA TYR A 116 -16.75 -0.90 6.31
C TYR A 116 -15.25 -0.76 6.04
N VAL A 117 -14.83 0.34 5.42
CA VAL A 117 -13.42 0.58 5.12
C VAL A 117 -12.61 0.64 6.40
N SER A 118 -13.05 1.39 7.41
CA SER A 118 -12.33 1.51 8.68
C SER A 118 -12.20 0.17 9.41
N ALA A 119 -13.24 -0.68 9.39
CA ALA A 119 -13.23 -1.98 10.05
C ALA A 119 -12.23 -2.94 9.39
N ILE A 120 -12.27 -3.02 8.06
CA ILE A 120 -11.31 -3.84 7.31
C ILE A 120 -9.89 -3.30 7.47
N PHE A 121 -9.70 -1.97 7.47
CA PHE A 121 -8.40 -1.36 7.76
C PHE A 121 -7.85 -1.78 9.11
N VAL A 122 -8.66 -1.75 10.18
CA VAL A 122 -8.23 -2.18 11.51
C VAL A 122 -7.77 -3.64 11.49
N VAL A 123 -8.53 -4.54 10.85
CA VAL A 123 -8.18 -5.97 10.76
C VAL A 123 -6.90 -6.17 9.94
N VAL A 124 -6.84 -5.61 8.73
CA VAL A 124 -5.70 -5.78 7.82
C VAL A 124 -4.42 -5.16 8.41
N LEU A 125 -4.51 -3.96 8.98
CA LEU A 125 -3.35 -3.32 9.60
C LEU A 125 -2.91 -4.04 10.88
N ALA A 126 -3.83 -4.63 11.65
CA ALA A 126 -3.47 -5.41 12.83
C ALA A 126 -2.68 -6.67 12.42
N VAL A 127 -3.18 -7.41 11.43
CA VAL A 127 -2.56 -8.64 10.96
C VAL A 127 -1.23 -8.34 10.26
N VAL A 128 -1.24 -7.49 9.24
CA VAL A 128 -0.04 -7.24 8.44
C VAL A 128 0.95 -6.38 9.19
N GLY A 129 0.51 -5.31 9.87
CA GLY A 129 1.40 -4.48 10.68
C GLY A 129 2.02 -5.26 11.85
N GLY A 130 1.24 -6.15 12.49
CA GLY A 130 1.75 -7.05 13.52
C GLY A 130 2.77 -8.07 13.00
N PHE A 131 2.51 -8.68 11.84
CA PHE A 131 3.45 -9.59 11.18
C PHE A 131 4.75 -8.89 10.80
N VAL A 132 4.67 -7.73 10.15
CA VAL A 132 5.83 -6.93 9.75
C VAL A 132 6.61 -6.44 10.97
N MET A 133 5.94 -6.05 12.06
CA MET A 133 6.62 -5.67 13.30
C MET A 133 7.44 -6.83 13.88
N ARG A 134 6.85 -8.03 13.93
CA ARG A 134 7.55 -9.25 14.38
C ARG A 134 8.74 -9.56 13.48
N ASP A 135 8.58 -9.46 12.17
CA ASP A 135 9.66 -9.68 11.20
C ASP A 135 10.78 -8.64 11.37
N ALA A 136 10.45 -7.36 11.52
CA ALA A 136 11.43 -6.29 11.75
C ALA A 136 12.27 -6.52 13.02
N LEU A 137 11.62 -6.92 14.13
CA LEU A 137 12.30 -7.21 15.38
C LEU A 137 13.18 -8.46 15.28
N LYS A 138 12.72 -9.50 14.58
CA LYS A 138 13.50 -10.72 14.35
C LYS A 138 14.70 -10.45 13.44
N SER A 139 14.51 -9.73 12.33
CA SER A 139 15.59 -9.32 11.43
C SER A 139 16.63 -8.43 12.11
N ARG A 140 16.24 -7.61 13.10
CA ARG A 140 17.19 -6.83 13.91
C ARG A 140 18.11 -7.73 14.76
N ILE A 141 17.56 -8.82 15.31
CA ILE A 141 18.31 -9.76 16.15
C ILE A 141 19.20 -10.67 15.29
N SER A 142 18.70 -11.11 14.13
CA SER A 142 19.44 -11.94 13.16
C SER A 142 20.32 -11.14 12.20
N ALA A 143 20.51 -9.83 12.42
CA ALA A 143 21.28 -8.93 11.53
C ALA A 143 22.80 -9.23 11.45
N GLY A 144 23.26 -10.33 12.03
CA GLY A 144 24.63 -10.84 11.94
C GLY A 144 24.77 -12.17 11.17
N ASP A 145 23.70 -12.68 10.57
CA ASP A 145 23.65 -13.96 9.84
C ASP A 145 23.08 -13.73 8.43
N ASP A 146 23.84 -13.03 7.58
CA ASP A 146 23.40 -12.45 6.29
C ASP A 146 23.47 -13.44 5.10
N ASP A 147 23.44 -14.75 5.37
CA ASP A 147 23.59 -15.81 4.35
C ASP A 147 22.42 -16.82 4.36
N GLN A 148 21.20 -16.36 4.66
CA GLN A 148 20.01 -17.19 4.42
C GLN A 148 19.56 -17.05 2.97
N GLU A 149 20.07 -17.93 2.11
CA GLU A 149 19.50 -18.24 0.80
C GLU A 149 17.96 -18.26 0.89
N HIS A 150 17.29 -17.58 -0.05
CA HIS A 150 15.84 -17.58 -0.18
C HIS A 150 15.32 -19.01 -0.40
N LYS A 151 15.04 -19.74 0.69
CA LYS A 151 14.37 -21.04 0.61
C LYS A 151 12.94 -20.79 0.17
N THR A 152 12.60 -21.29 -1.02
CA THR A 152 11.24 -21.24 -1.54
C THR A 152 10.27 -21.83 -0.50
N PRO A 153 9.18 -21.13 -0.16
CA PRO A 153 8.21 -21.63 0.82
C PRO A 153 7.67 -23.00 0.43
N LYS A 154 7.38 -23.87 1.41
CA LYS A 154 6.82 -25.21 1.17
C LYS A 154 5.52 -25.16 0.36
N LEU A 155 4.68 -24.15 0.61
CA LEU A 155 3.45 -23.92 -0.14
C LEU A 155 3.75 -23.60 -1.61
N ALA A 156 4.75 -22.76 -1.89
CA ALA A 156 5.15 -22.43 -3.25
C ALA A 156 5.72 -23.65 -4.00
N GLN A 157 6.50 -24.49 -3.32
CA GLN A 157 6.99 -25.74 -3.92
C GLN A 157 5.84 -26.68 -4.29
N TRP A 158 4.83 -26.79 -3.42
CA TRP A 158 3.63 -27.57 -3.71
C TRP A 158 2.84 -27.00 -4.89
N VAL A 159 2.55 -25.70 -4.91
CA VAL A 159 1.85 -25.04 -6.04
C VAL A 159 2.62 -25.23 -7.35
N GLN A 160 3.94 -25.13 -7.34
CA GLN A 160 4.79 -25.36 -8.51
C GLN A 160 4.84 -26.85 -8.94
N SER A 161 4.51 -27.78 -8.05
CA SER A 161 4.47 -29.23 -8.35
C SER A 161 3.14 -29.67 -8.97
N VAL A 162 2.05 -28.96 -8.68
CA VAL A 162 0.70 -29.31 -9.17
C VAL A 162 0.59 -28.93 -10.65
N ARG A 163 0.47 -29.94 -11.51
CA ARG A 163 0.27 -29.77 -12.95
C ARG A 163 -1.18 -29.99 -13.32
N ILE A 164 -1.86 -28.94 -13.77
CA ILE A 164 -3.24 -29.00 -14.23
C ILE A 164 -3.26 -28.84 -15.76
N PRO A 165 -3.67 -29.88 -16.52
CA PRO A 165 -3.73 -29.81 -17.99
C PRO A 165 -4.50 -28.59 -18.50
N GLY A 166 -3.98 -27.93 -19.54
CA GLY A 166 -4.64 -26.81 -20.21
C GLY A 166 -4.54 -25.43 -19.53
N THR A 167 -3.99 -25.35 -18.31
CA THR A 167 -3.93 -24.07 -17.56
C THR A 167 -2.50 -23.65 -17.16
N MET A 168 -1.48 -24.43 -17.54
CA MET A 168 -0.09 -24.17 -17.19
C MET A 168 0.48 -23.02 -18.01
N MET A 169 1.13 -22.07 -17.32
CA MET A 169 1.85 -20.98 -17.97
C MET A 169 3.23 -20.80 -17.38
N ARG A 170 4.21 -20.58 -18.26
CA ARG A 170 5.60 -20.30 -17.88
C ARG A 170 5.79 -18.85 -17.48
N PHE A 171 6.50 -18.62 -16.38
CA PHE A 171 6.77 -17.31 -15.79
C PHE A 171 8.26 -17.11 -15.50
N LYS A 172 8.80 -15.95 -15.87
CA LYS A 172 10.23 -15.61 -15.70
C LYS A 172 10.58 -15.45 -14.23
N SER A 173 9.64 -14.88 -13.47
CA SER A 173 9.74 -14.58 -12.04
C SER A 173 10.06 -15.77 -11.14
N ILE A 174 9.70 -16.99 -11.55
CA ILE A 174 9.90 -18.22 -10.76
C ILE A 174 10.99 -19.10 -11.36
N GLY A 175 11.98 -18.50 -12.03
CA GLY A 175 13.06 -19.24 -12.70
C GLY A 175 12.58 -20.00 -13.92
N ASN A 176 11.67 -19.40 -14.71
CA ASN A 176 11.12 -20.01 -15.93
C ASN A 176 10.36 -21.34 -15.69
N LYS A 177 9.83 -21.55 -14.49
CA LYS A 177 8.92 -22.67 -14.18
C LYS A 177 7.50 -22.38 -14.66
N GLU A 178 6.69 -23.43 -14.68
CA GLU A 178 5.26 -23.35 -15.03
C GLU A 178 4.40 -23.38 -13.77
N VAL A 179 3.39 -22.52 -13.71
CA VAL A 179 2.36 -22.53 -12.68
C VAL A 179 0.99 -22.43 -13.36
N SER A 180 0.01 -23.16 -12.83
CA SER A 180 -1.36 -23.09 -13.34
C SER A 180 -1.97 -21.72 -13.04
N VAL A 181 -2.63 -21.15 -14.05
CA VAL A 181 -3.41 -19.92 -13.93
C VAL A 181 -4.49 -20.02 -12.86
N LEU A 182 -4.98 -21.22 -12.55
CA LEU A 182 -5.98 -21.45 -11.50
C LEU A 182 -5.46 -21.11 -10.10
N PHE A 183 -4.15 -21.14 -9.87
CA PHE A 183 -3.57 -20.64 -8.61
C PHE A 183 -3.41 -19.12 -8.62
N ILE A 184 -3.24 -18.51 -9.80
CA ILE A 184 -3.09 -17.06 -9.95
C ILE A 184 -4.44 -16.35 -9.85
N ALA A 185 -5.50 -16.96 -10.38
CA ALA A 185 -6.85 -16.41 -10.42
C ALA A 185 -7.40 -15.97 -9.04
N PRO A 186 -7.45 -16.83 -8.00
CA PRO A 186 -7.96 -16.43 -6.69
C PRO A 186 -7.06 -15.36 -6.03
N LEU A 187 -5.75 -15.39 -6.27
CA LEU A 187 -4.82 -14.39 -5.74
C LEU A 187 -5.07 -13.03 -6.38
N GLY A 188 -5.26 -12.99 -7.71
CA GLY A 188 -5.63 -11.80 -8.46
C GLY A 188 -6.96 -11.26 -7.97
N ILE A 189 -8.02 -12.07 -7.96
CA ILE A 189 -9.36 -11.68 -7.50
C ILE A 189 -9.31 -11.11 -6.06
N ALA A 190 -8.64 -11.77 -5.12
CA ALA A 190 -8.51 -11.28 -3.74
C ALA A 190 -7.75 -9.94 -3.68
N THR A 191 -6.68 -9.81 -4.48
CA THR A 191 -5.88 -8.57 -4.59
C THR A 191 -6.74 -7.43 -5.09
N GLY A 192 -7.49 -7.64 -6.17
CA GLY A 192 -8.38 -6.63 -6.75
C GLY A 192 -9.57 -6.28 -5.87
N LEU A 193 -10.17 -7.27 -5.20
CA LEU A 193 -11.25 -7.09 -4.25
C LEU A 193 -10.83 -6.12 -3.14
N LEU A 194 -9.67 -6.35 -2.52
CA LEU A 194 -9.14 -5.44 -1.50
C LEU A 194 -8.65 -4.12 -2.07
N ALA A 195 -8.16 -4.09 -3.31
CA ALA A 195 -7.81 -2.84 -3.96
C ALA A 195 -9.04 -1.93 -4.15
N ALA A 196 -10.14 -2.47 -4.67
CA ALA A 196 -11.34 -1.67 -4.92
C ALA A 196 -12.16 -1.39 -3.65
N SER A 197 -12.05 -2.21 -2.62
CA SER A 197 -12.85 -2.04 -1.39
C SER A 197 -12.16 -1.15 -0.35
N ILE A 198 -10.84 -1.26 -0.18
CA ILE A 198 -10.09 -0.52 0.85
C ILE A 198 -8.84 0.20 0.32
N ALA A 199 -8.53 0.10 -0.99
CA ALA A 199 -7.34 0.65 -1.62
C ALA A 199 -6.00 -0.06 -1.27
N VAL A 200 -6.03 -1.24 -0.64
CA VAL A 200 -4.84 -1.91 -0.05
C VAL A 200 -4.44 -3.19 -0.81
N GLY A 201 -4.83 -3.36 -2.07
CA GLY A 201 -4.65 -4.64 -2.81
C GLY A 201 -3.23 -5.24 -2.79
N GLY A 202 -2.20 -4.41 -2.98
CA GLY A 202 -0.80 -4.89 -3.03
C GLY A 202 -0.26 -5.48 -1.73
N PHE A 203 -0.93 -5.24 -0.59
CA PHE A 203 -0.61 -5.91 0.68
C PHE A 203 -0.96 -7.39 0.68
N ILE A 204 -1.86 -7.81 -0.22
CA ILE A 204 -2.11 -9.23 -0.49
C ILE A 204 -1.34 -9.68 -1.71
N GLY A 205 -1.32 -8.88 -2.78
CA GLY A 205 -0.69 -9.25 -4.05
C GLY A 205 0.80 -9.62 -3.91
N VAL A 206 1.57 -8.82 -3.18
CA VAL A 206 3.01 -9.09 -2.98
C VAL A 206 3.25 -10.33 -2.13
N PRO A 207 2.68 -10.48 -0.91
CA PRO A 207 2.84 -11.71 -0.14
C PRO A 207 2.30 -12.95 -0.84
N ALA A 208 1.21 -12.84 -1.60
CA ALA A 208 0.67 -13.94 -2.39
C ALA A 208 1.69 -14.43 -3.43
N MET A 209 2.32 -13.52 -4.18
CA MET A 209 3.38 -13.87 -5.12
C MET A 209 4.59 -14.53 -4.44
N ILE A 210 5.00 -14.03 -3.28
CA ILE A 210 6.15 -14.57 -2.54
C ILE A 210 5.83 -15.94 -1.94
N TYR A 211 4.75 -16.04 -1.16
CA TYR A 211 4.47 -17.21 -0.33
C TYR A 211 3.73 -18.34 -1.07
N VAL A 212 2.89 -17.99 -2.04
CA VAL A 212 2.07 -18.97 -2.77
C VAL A 212 2.71 -19.33 -4.10
N LEU A 213 3.25 -18.35 -4.85
CA LEU A 213 3.86 -18.61 -6.16
C LEU A 213 5.37 -18.83 -6.09
N GLY A 214 6.04 -18.40 -5.01
CA GLY A 214 7.49 -18.54 -4.85
C GLY A 214 8.30 -17.52 -5.65
N VAL A 215 7.70 -16.37 -5.96
CA VAL A 215 8.38 -15.27 -6.66
C VAL A 215 9.36 -14.58 -5.69
N PRO A 216 10.62 -14.31 -6.08
CA PRO A 216 11.55 -13.54 -5.27
C PRO A 216 10.98 -12.16 -4.90
N ALA A 217 11.23 -11.68 -3.68
CA ALA A 217 10.62 -10.46 -3.16
C ALA A 217 10.83 -9.21 -4.05
N ILE A 218 12.03 -9.07 -4.62
CA ILE A 218 12.36 -7.99 -5.56
C ILE A 218 11.50 -8.08 -6.83
N MET A 219 11.26 -9.28 -7.36
CA MET A 219 10.44 -9.46 -8.55
C MET A 219 8.95 -9.36 -8.24
N ALA A 220 8.51 -9.83 -7.07
CA ALA A 220 7.11 -9.77 -6.64
C ALA A 220 6.66 -8.32 -6.48
N THR A 221 7.44 -7.51 -5.75
CA THR A 221 7.17 -6.07 -5.58
C THR A 221 7.22 -5.31 -6.91
N ALA A 222 8.04 -5.73 -7.87
CA ALA A 222 8.12 -5.11 -9.20
C ALA A 222 6.92 -5.47 -10.06
N THR A 223 6.56 -6.75 -10.07
CA THR A 223 5.44 -7.30 -10.83
C THR A 223 4.11 -6.79 -10.31
N GLU A 224 4.00 -6.55 -9.00
CA GLU A 224 2.84 -5.89 -8.39
C GLU A 224 2.56 -4.50 -8.99
N LEU A 225 3.56 -3.77 -9.47
CA LEU A 225 3.32 -2.48 -10.14
C LEU A 225 2.55 -2.65 -11.45
N VAL A 226 2.72 -3.78 -12.14
CA VAL A 226 1.92 -4.10 -13.35
C VAL A 226 0.49 -4.44 -12.93
N VAL A 227 0.31 -5.28 -11.90
CA VAL A 227 -1.02 -5.61 -11.37
C VAL A 227 -1.75 -4.33 -10.93
N ALA A 228 -1.06 -3.47 -10.17
CA ALA A 228 -1.56 -2.20 -9.69
C ALA A 228 -1.88 -1.19 -10.80
N PHE A 229 -1.15 -1.22 -11.92
CA PHE A 229 -1.51 -0.44 -13.10
C PHE A 229 -2.81 -0.96 -13.73
N VAL A 230 -2.92 -2.27 -13.98
CA VAL A 230 -4.11 -2.88 -14.61
C VAL A 230 -5.35 -2.66 -13.75
N MET A 231 -5.32 -3.08 -12.49
CA MET A 231 -6.47 -2.93 -11.58
C MET A 231 -6.74 -1.47 -11.19
N GLY A 232 -5.69 -0.63 -11.18
CA GLY A 232 -5.82 0.80 -10.93
C GLY A 232 -6.53 1.51 -12.07
N ALA A 233 -6.16 1.22 -13.33
CA ALA A 233 -6.78 1.80 -14.50
C ALA A 233 -8.25 1.37 -14.64
N GLY A 234 -8.50 0.06 -14.53
CA GLY A 234 -9.86 -0.50 -14.59
C GLY A 234 -10.74 -0.01 -13.44
N GLY A 235 -10.26 -0.11 -12.20
CA GLY A 235 -10.96 0.40 -11.02
C GLY A 235 -11.24 1.90 -11.06
N SER A 236 -10.29 2.70 -11.54
CA SER A 236 -10.52 4.14 -11.74
C SER A 236 -11.62 4.40 -12.75
N ALA A 237 -11.64 3.67 -13.87
CA ALA A 237 -12.69 3.81 -14.88
C ALA A 237 -14.06 3.38 -14.34
N LEU A 238 -14.14 2.25 -13.64
CA LEU A 238 -15.38 1.72 -13.06
C LEU A 238 -15.96 2.64 -11.98
N TYR A 239 -15.13 3.19 -11.10
CA TYR A 239 -15.58 4.15 -10.09
C TYR A 239 -15.88 5.52 -10.69
N ALA A 240 -15.16 5.95 -11.73
CA ALA A 240 -15.43 7.21 -12.43
C ALA A 240 -16.77 7.15 -13.16
N TRP A 241 -17.14 6.00 -13.72
CA TRP A 241 -18.43 5.80 -14.38
C TRP A 241 -19.62 6.04 -13.45
N ASP A 242 -19.47 5.67 -12.18
CA ASP A 242 -20.46 5.92 -11.14
C ASP A 242 -20.33 7.31 -10.48
N GLY A 243 -19.34 8.11 -10.89
CA GLY A 243 -19.09 9.45 -10.36
C GLY A 243 -18.36 9.49 -9.01
N PHE A 244 -17.75 8.41 -8.54
CA PHE A 244 -17.07 8.37 -7.23
C PHE A 244 -15.64 8.91 -7.24
N VAL A 245 -15.02 9.11 -8.40
CA VAL A 245 -13.63 9.59 -8.50
C VAL A 245 -13.60 11.12 -8.40
N ASP A 246 -13.08 11.66 -7.30
CA ASP A 246 -12.69 13.07 -7.25
C ASP A 246 -11.32 13.23 -7.92
N ILE A 247 -11.34 13.71 -9.18
CA ILE A 247 -10.13 13.97 -9.96
C ILE A 247 -9.27 15.06 -9.31
N ARG A 248 -9.88 16.06 -8.68
CA ARG A 248 -9.16 17.18 -8.06
C ARG A 248 -8.34 16.68 -6.88
N LEU A 249 -8.96 15.89 -6.00
CA LEU A 249 -8.31 15.21 -4.89
C LEU A 249 -7.16 14.32 -5.38
N SER A 250 -7.42 13.50 -6.40
CA SER A 250 -6.45 12.56 -6.98
C SER A 250 -5.23 13.29 -7.54
N MET A 251 -5.43 14.39 -8.27
CA MET A 251 -4.36 15.16 -8.90
C MET A 251 -3.49 15.91 -7.88
N ILE A 252 -4.10 16.50 -6.84
CA ILE A 252 -3.35 17.19 -5.78
C ILE A 252 -2.47 16.21 -5.00
N ILE A 253 -3.03 15.06 -4.61
CA ILE A 253 -2.30 14.01 -3.91
C ILE A 253 -1.24 13.40 -4.83
N LEU A 254 -1.52 13.24 -6.13
CA LEU A 254 -0.56 12.75 -7.10
C LEU A 254 0.63 13.70 -7.19
N ALA A 255 0.37 15.01 -7.37
CA ALA A 255 1.40 16.04 -7.43
C ALA A 255 2.33 16.01 -6.22
N GLY A 256 1.78 16.03 -5.00
CA GLY A 256 2.59 15.90 -3.78
C GLY A 256 3.38 14.60 -3.75
N SER A 257 2.72 13.49 -4.08
CA SER A 257 3.33 12.16 -4.01
C SER A 257 4.47 11.93 -5.00
N LEU A 258 4.48 12.60 -6.14
CA LEU A 258 5.57 12.48 -7.13
C LEU A 258 6.91 12.99 -6.57
N PHE A 259 6.88 14.02 -5.73
CA PHE A 259 8.07 14.50 -5.01
C PHE A 259 8.42 13.57 -3.84
N GLY A 260 7.42 13.19 -3.04
CA GLY A 260 7.61 12.31 -1.90
C GLY A 260 8.22 10.96 -2.27
N VAL A 261 7.70 10.32 -3.32
CA VAL A 261 8.15 8.98 -3.79
C VAL A 261 9.65 8.96 -4.10
N GLN A 262 10.20 10.06 -4.63
CA GLN A 262 11.63 10.12 -4.95
C GLN A 262 12.48 10.08 -3.67
N ILE A 263 12.11 10.87 -2.65
CA ILE A 263 12.79 10.88 -1.36
C ILE A 263 12.68 9.50 -0.69
N GLY A 264 11.48 8.91 -0.72
CA GLY A 264 11.24 7.57 -0.17
C GLY A 264 12.10 6.51 -0.85
N ALA A 265 12.14 6.49 -2.19
CA ALA A 265 12.89 5.51 -2.95
C ALA A 265 14.42 5.65 -2.79
N ILE A 266 14.92 6.88 -2.60
CA ILE A 266 16.34 7.10 -2.25
C ILE A 266 16.60 6.62 -0.82
N GLY A 267 15.65 6.83 0.10
CA GLY A 267 15.70 6.32 1.46
C GLY A 267 16.03 4.84 1.54
N THR A 268 15.43 4.01 0.68
CA THR A 268 15.65 2.55 0.73
C THR A 268 17.05 2.11 0.32
N THR A 269 17.80 2.92 -0.43
CA THR A 269 19.15 2.51 -0.90
C THR A 269 20.23 2.71 0.16
N TYR A 270 19.95 3.51 1.20
CA TYR A 270 20.91 3.83 2.26
C TYR A 270 20.53 3.23 3.62
N VAL A 271 19.39 2.55 3.70
CA VAL A 271 18.80 2.10 4.96
C VAL A 271 18.68 0.57 4.98
N LYS A 272 19.03 -0.04 6.12
CA LYS A 272 18.94 -1.49 6.32
C LYS A 272 17.49 -1.98 6.24
N ASP A 273 17.27 -3.19 5.71
CA ASP A 273 15.94 -3.80 5.52
C ASP A 273 15.08 -3.79 6.81
N TRP A 274 15.67 -4.14 7.96
CA TRP A 274 14.94 -4.15 9.24
C TRP A 274 14.42 -2.76 9.65
N VAL A 275 15.13 -1.67 9.30
CA VAL A 275 14.69 -0.30 9.59
C VAL A 275 13.51 0.07 8.68
N VAL A 276 13.55 -0.35 7.40
CA VAL A 276 12.44 -0.17 6.47
C VAL A 276 11.18 -0.84 7.01
N LYS A 277 11.31 -2.10 7.43
CA LYS A 277 10.20 -2.87 8.03
C LYS A 277 9.69 -2.26 9.33
N LEU A 278 10.58 -1.76 10.20
CA LEU A 278 10.20 -1.12 11.45
C LEU A 278 9.42 0.18 11.24
N ILE A 279 9.87 1.04 10.33
CA ILE A 279 9.15 2.28 9.98
C ILE A 279 7.78 1.95 9.37
N MET A 280 7.72 0.98 8.45
CA MET A 280 6.46 0.50 7.86
C MET A 280 5.48 0.04 8.96
N ALA A 281 5.91 -0.88 9.83
CA ALA A 281 5.07 -1.41 10.89
C ALA A 281 4.60 -0.33 11.87
N MET A 282 5.49 0.61 12.23
CA MET A 282 5.14 1.76 13.07
C MET A 282 4.00 2.57 12.46
N ILE A 283 4.14 3.00 11.20
CA ILE A 283 3.11 3.81 10.54
C ILE A 283 1.79 3.03 10.45
N MET A 284 1.84 1.75 10.06
CA MET A 284 0.64 0.91 9.98
C MET A 284 -0.09 0.78 11.32
N LEU A 285 0.63 0.53 12.40
CA LEU A 285 0.03 0.35 13.73
C LEU A 285 -0.52 1.67 14.30
N ILE A 286 0.10 2.82 14.02
CA ILE A 286 -0.45 4.11 14.43
C ILE A 286 -1.72 4.44 13.62
N VAL A 287 -1.74 4.16 12.31
CA VAL A 287 -2.94 4.35 11.47
C VAL A 287 -4.08 3.41 11.90
N LEU A 288 -3.76 2.19 12.32
CA LEU A 288 -4.73 1.26 12.92
C LEU A 288 -5.43 1.92 14.11
N VAL A 289 -4.67 2.51 15.04
CA VAL A 289 -5.22 3.19 16.21
C VAL A 289 -6.15 4.33 15.79
N SER A 290 -5.77 5.12 14.78
CA SER A 290 -6.64 6.15 14.21
C SER A 290 -7.98 5.60 13.74
N ARG A 291 -7.97 4.55 12.89
CA ARG A 291 -9.20 3.94 12.37
C ARG A 291 -10.03 3.28 13.46
N PHE A 292 -9.39 2.65 14.44
CA PHE A 292 -10.06 2.01 15.58
C PHE A 292 -10.91 3.01 16.37
N PHE A 293 -10.36 4.19 16.69
CA PHE A 293 -11.13 5.22 17.42
C PHE A 293 -12.28 5.82 16.62
N LYS A 294 -12.25 5.72 15.29
CA LYS A 294 -13.36 6.19 14.46
C LYS A 294 -14.52 5.20 14.33
N LEU A 295 -14.31 3.91 14.59
CA LEU A 295 -15.36 2.89 14.48
C LEU A 295 -16.59 3.18 15.36
N PRO A 296 -16.47 3.52 16.66
CA PRO A 296 -17.64 3.81 17.49
C PRO A 296 -18.44 5.01 16.99
N VAL A 297 -17.76 6.01 16.41
CA VAL A 297 -18.42 7.19 15.84
C VAL A 297 -19.29 6.79 14.65
N TYR A 298 -18.78 5.93 13.76
CA TYR A 298 -19.57 5.45 12.62
C TYR A 298 -20.72 4.54 13.03
N LEU A 299 -20.51 3.65 14.00
CA LEU A 299 -21.57 2.80 14.56
C LEU A 299 -22.68 3.64 15.20
N SER A 300 -22.32 4.71 15.92
CA SER A 300 -23.28 5.64 16.53
C SER A 300 -24.05 6.46 15.48
N ASN A 301 -23.41 6.82 14.37
CA ASN A 301 -24.05 7.56 13.28
C ASN A 301 -25.03 6.69 12.47
N LEU A 302 -24.86 5.37 12.49
CA LEU A 302 -25.73 4.38 11.83
C LEU A 302 -26.80 3.81 12.76
N ASP A 303 -26.96 4.37 13.97
CA ASP A 303 -27.90 3.88 14.99
C ASP A 303 -27.71 2.38 15.33
N MET A 304 -26.49 1.83 15.14
CA MET A 304 -26.15 0.44 15.46
C MET A 304 -25.75 0.26 16.94
N ILE A 305 -25.39 1.36 17.61
CA ILE A 305 -25.14 1.46 19.05
C ILE A 305 -25.86 2.70 19.58
N ASP A 306 -25.96 2.83 20.90
CA ASP A 306 -26.51 4.02 21.54
C ASP A 306 -25.80 5.29 21.05
N LYS A 307 -26.57 6.35 20.81
CA LYS A 307 -26.05 7.63 20.32
C LYS A 307 -25.02 8.18 21.31
N LEU A 308 -23.77 8.25 20.85
CA LEU A 308 -22.69 8.80 21.65
C LEU A 308 -22.96 10.29 21.91
N PRO A 309 -22.70 10.79 23.13
CA PRO A 309 -22.72 12.22 23.41
C PRO A 309 -21.81 12.97 22.42
N ALA A 310 -22.23 14.15 21.99
CA ALA A 310 -21.49 14.95 21.00
C ALA A 310 -20.03 15.20 21.42
N ALA A 311 -19.79 15.40 22.73
CA ALA A 311 -18.45 15.54 23.29
C ALA A 311 -17.58 14.29 23.08
N THR A 312 -18.12 13.08 23.32
CA THR A 312 -17.43 11.81 23.14
C THR A 312 -17.13 11.53 21.67
N SER A 313 -18.10 11.80 20.78
CA SER A 313 -17.93 11.64 19.33
C SER A 313 -16.85 12.60 18.79
N SER A 314 -16.86 13.85 19.23
CA SER A 314 -15.82 14.84 18.87
C SER A 314 -14.45 14.44 19.41
N LEU A 315 -14.35 14.00 20.66
CA LEU A 315 -13.11 13.54 21.28
C LEU A 315 -12.49 12.37 20.49
N LEU A 316 -13.29 11.32 20.21
CA LEU A 316 -12.83 10.16 19.43
C LEU A 316 -12.38 10.55 18.02
N SER A 317 -13.11 11.47 17.38
CA SER A 317 -12.77 12.00 16.06
C SER A 317 -11.44 12.75 16.08
N ASN A 318 -11.21 13.57 17.11
CA ASN A 318 -9.97 14.34 17.29
C ASN A 318 -8.78 13.43 17.59
N ILE A 319 -8.96 12.40 18.43
CA ILE A 319 -7.93 11.38 18.69
C ILE A 319 -7.57 10.65 17.39
N SER A 320 -8.57 10.24 16.60
CA SER A 320 -8.34 9.62 15.29
C SER A 320 -7.58 10.53 14.34
N PHE A 321 -7.94 11.82 14.25
CA PHE A 321 -7.25 12.78 13.40
C PHE A 321 -5.81 13.03 13.88
N ALA A 322 -5.61 13.25 15.19
CA ALA A 322 -4.31 13.52 15.78
C ALA A 322 -3.35 12.33 15.66
N THR A 323 -3.82 11.11 15.88
CA THR A 323 -3.02 9.89 15.71
C THR A 323 -2.62 9.67 14.26
N LEU A 324 -3.48 10.00 13.29
CA LEU A 324 -3.13 9.94 11.88
C LEU A 324 -2.10 11.00 11.47
N GLY A 325 -2.27 12.23 11.97
CA GLY A 325 -1.27 13.30 11.80
C GLY A 325 0.08 12.91 12.39
N LEU A 326 0.08 12.30 13.58
CA LEU A 326 1.27 11.71 14.19
C LEU A 326 1.88 10.64 13.29
N ALA A 327 1.11 9.67 12.78
CA ALA A 327 1.62 8.61 11.91
C ALA A 327 2.35 9.18 10.68
N LEU A 328 1.74 10.17 10.03
CA LEU A 328 2.31 10.85 8.87
C LEU A 328 3.60 11.59 9.22
N LEU A 329 3.60 12.39 10.29
CA LEU A 329 4.77 13.15 10.72
C LEU A 329 5.91 12.25 11.19
N THR A 330 5.63 11.27 12.06
CA THR A 330 6.63 10.33 12.55
C THR A 330 7.18 9.47 11.42
N GLY A 331 6.34 9.07 10.47
CA GLY A 331 6.76 8.32 9.29
C GLY A 331 7.72 9.13 8.41
N ALA A 332 7.34 10.37 8.07
CA ALA A 332 8.18 11.26 7.27
C ALA A 332 9.52 11.55 7.95
N LEU A 333 9.50 11.93 9.24
CA LEU A 333 10.70 12.21 10.01
C LEU A 333 11.59 10.98 10.15
N ALA A 334 11.02 9.80 10.42
CA ALA A 334 11.79 8.57 10.52
C ALA A 334 12.50 8.22 9.20
N ILE A 335 11.82 8.39 8.06
CA ILE A 335 12.41 8.16 6.73
C ILE A 335 13.57 9.14 6.48
N ILE A 336 13.37 10.43 6.76
CA ILE A 336 14.40 11.46 6.57
C ILE A 336 15.61 11.21 7.48
N ILE A 337 15.38 10.94 8.77
CA ILE A 337 16.44 10.65 9.74
C ILE A 337 17.21 9.39 9.34
N ALA A 338 16.51 8.33 8.92
CA ALA A 338 17.14 7.09 8.48
C ALA A 338 18.00 7.32 7.24
N LEU A 339 17.50 8.09 6.27
CA LEU A 339 18.23 8.45 5.06
C LEU A 339 19.50 9.27 5.39
N ILE A 340 19.39 10.31 6.21
CA ILE A 340 20.55 11.16 6.58
C ILE A 340 21.62 10.33 7.29
N LYS A 341 21.23 9.47 8.23
CA LYS A 341 22.16 8.58 8.93
C LYS A 341 22.81 7.59 7.96
N GLY A 342 22.02 6.94 7.11
CA GLY A 342 22.52 6.00 6.11
C GLY A 342 23.51 6.63 5.12
N MET A 343 23.25 7.86 4.66
CA MET A 343 24.17 8.61 3.80
C MET A 343 25.46 9.00 4.53
N ALA A 344 25.39 9.36 5.81
CA ALA A 344 26.56 9.68 6.61
C ALA A 344 27.45 8.44 6.83
N ASP A 345 26.84 7.28 7.07
CA ASP A 345 27.55 6.01 7.24
C ASP A 345 28.20 5.54 5.92
N ASP A 346 27.50 5.65 4.79
CA ASP A 346 28.06 5.35 3.45
C ASP A 346 29.26 6.26 3.10
N ARG A 347 29.17 7.56 3.43
CA ARG A 347 30.30 8.50 3.24
C ARG A 347 31.51 8.12 4.09
N LYS A 348 31.30 7.78 5.36
CA LYS A 348 32.38 7.31 6.25
C LYS A 348 33.03 6.03 5.75
N ALA A 349 32.23 5.08 5.27
CA ALA A 349 32.73 3.82 4.70
C ALA A 349 33.58 4.07 3.45
N LYS A 350 33.15 4.96 2.55
CA LYS A 350 33.92 5.36 1.36
C LYS A 350 35.22 6.08 1.70
N GLN A 351 35.20 6.97 2.70
CA GLN A 351 36.40 7.67 3.17
C GLN A 351 37.41 6.69 3.81
N ALA A 352 36.93 5.73 4.62
CA ALA A 352 37.77 4.69 5.19
C ALA A 352 38.39 3.80 4.10
N ALA A 353 37.59 3.38 3.11
CA ALA A 353 38.10 2.60 1.98
C ALA A 353 39.13 3.36 1.14
N ALA A 354 38.92 4.66 0.90
CA ALA A 354 39.87 5.50 0.19
C ALA A 354 41.19 5.69 0.96
N ALA A 355 41.13 5.82 2.29
CA ALA A 355 42.32 5.90 3.14
C ALA A 355 43.14 4.60 3.10
N VAL A 356 42.48 3.43 3.16
CA VAL A 356 43.15 2.12 3.05
C VAL A 356 43.81 1.94 1.68
N LEU A 357 43.17 2.38 0.59
CA LEU A 357 43.75 2.32 -0.75
C LEU A 357 44.95 3.25 -0.91
N ALA A 358 44.95 4.42 -0.25
CA ALA A 358 46.08 5.34 -0.27
C ALA A 358 47.30 4.76 0.46
N ASP A 359 47.11 4.15 1.64
CA ASP A 359 48.17 3.49 2.40
C ASP A 359 48.73 2.22 1.72
N ALA A 360 47.95 1.56 0.85
CA ALA A 360 48.42 0.40 0.09
C ALA A 360 49.25 0.79 -1.16
N SER A 361 49.29 2.09 -1.51
CA SER A 361 49.97 2.62 -2.70
C SER A 361 51.25 3.41 -2.40
N SER A 362 51.58 3.60 -1.12
CA SER A 362 52.78 4.24 -0.59
C SER A 362 53.85 3.23 -0.17
#